data_AF-A0A6J2K1B9-F1
#
_entry.id   AF-A0A6J2K1B9-F1
#
_cell.length_a   1.000
_cell.length_b   1.000
_cell.length_c   1.000
_cell.angle_alpha   90.00
_cell.angle_beta   90.00
_cell.angle_gamma   90.00
#
_symmetry.space_group_name_H-M   'P 1'
#
loop_
_entity.id
_entity.type
_entity.pdbx_description
1 polymer ?
#
loop_
_entity_poly.entity_id
_entity_poly.type
_entity_poly.pdbx_seq_one_letter_code
_entity_poly.pdbx_strand_id
1 'polypeptide(L)'
;MALYMNRIIDFDQSKTEGKFTVKSGVDPELDRKKRTMASLHGLMSETAKVELERLPSFIEECSMLYMPHLGYLLAVKAWDGMGAREELPGLKFMFQNNEFVHYKSKGCEKLDVMIGDTYPEIVAHETRIMMRLTAVLLEHLHTLASVIDNCAMLDWSDSVFSSHRQLRAG
;
A
#
# COMPACT_ATOMS: atom_id res chain seq x y z
N MET A 1 -9.61 -12.42 -21.18
CA MET A 1 -8.55 -12.61 -20.15
C MET A 1 -7.82 -11.30 -19.83
N ALA A 2 -7.01 -10.74 -20.74
CA ALA A 2 -6.31 -9.46 -20.50
C ALA A 2 -7.26 -8.28 -20.17
N LEU A 3 -8.39 -8.16 -20.89
CA LEU A 3 -9.42 -7.16 -20.61
C LEU A 3 -10.09 -7.35 -19.24
N TYR A 4 -10.20 -8.59 -18.78
CA TYR A 4 -10.81 -8.92 -17.49
C TYR A 4 -9.88 -8.56 -16.34
N MET A 5 -8.58 -8.87 -16.47
CA MET A 5 -7.55 -8.41 -15.53
C MET A 5 -7.48 -6.89 -15.48
N ASN A 6 -7.47 -6.20 -16.62
CA ASN A 6 -7.42 -4.73 -16.64
C ASN A 6 -8.68 -4.06 -16.08
N ARG A 7 -9.83 -4.75 -16.05
CA ARG A 7 -11.03 -4.23 -15.37
C ARG A 7 -10.94 -4.32 -13.86
N ILE A 8 -10.20 -5.29 -13.33
CA ILE A 8 -10.13 -5.58 -11.89
C ILE A 8 -8.89 -4.93 -11.26
N ILE A 9 -7.74 -5.06 -11.90
CA ILE A 9 -6.44 -4.64 -11.37
C ILE A 9 -6.19 -3.18 -11.72
N ASP A 10 -5.82 -2.40 -10.72
CA ASP A 10 -5.25 -1.07 -10.92
C ASP A 10 -3.74 -1.19 -11.04
N PHE A 11 -3.23 -1.26 -12.27
CA PHE A 11 -1.79 -1.46 -12.51
C PHE A 11 -0.94 -0.26 -12.09
N ASP A 12 -1.47 0.97 -12.23
CA ASP A 12 -0.74 2.19 -11.89
C ASP A 12 -0.62 2.33 -10.37
N GLN A 13 -1.72 2.12 -9.66
CA GLN A 13 -1.74 2.15 -8.20
C GLN A 13 -0.97 0.96 -7.61
N SER A 14 -1.08 -0.23 -8.21
CA SER A 14 -0.34 -1.41 -7.72
C SER A 14 1.17 -1.24 -7.82
N LYS A 15 1.64 -0.57 -8.88
CA LYS A 15 3.06 -0.24 -9.05
C LYS A 15 3.53 0.79 -8.02
N THR A 16 2.69 1.76 -7.71
CA THR A 16 3.00 2.83 -6.76
C THR A 16 3.03 2.32 -5.32
N GLU A 17 2.05 1.50 -4.92
CA GLU A 17 1.93 0.98 -3.56
C GLU A 17 2.73 -0.31 -3.31
N GLY A 18 3.29 -0.92 -4.37
CA GLY A 18 4.05 -2.17 -4.27
C GLY A 18 3.19 -3.37 -3.87
N LYS A 19 1.86 -3.27 -3.98
CA LYS A 19 0.90 -4.33 -3.65
C LYS A 19 -0.21 -4.39 -4.68
N PHE A 20 -0.90 -5.53 -4.74
CA PHE A 20 -2.08 -5.68 -5.58
C PHE A 20 -3.19 -4.74 -5.13
N THR A 21 -3.66 -3.92 -6.05
CA THR A 21 -4.69 -2.93 -5.81
C THR A 21 -5.84 -3.12 -6.78
N VAL A 22 -7.07 -3.07 -6.27
CA VAL A 22 -8.29 -3.24 -7.06
C VAL A 22 -8.82 -1.88 -7.51
N LYS A 23 -9.22 -1.78 -8.79
CA LYS A 23 -9.84 -0.57 -9.37
C LYS A 23 -11.16 -0.23 -8.69
N SER A 24 -11.44 1.07 -8.63
CA SER A 24 -12.73 1.59 -8.18
C SER A 24 -13.89 1.06 -9.03
N GLY A 25 -15.00 0.71 -8.39
CA GLY A 25 -16.22 0.20 -9.05
C GLY A 25 -16.26 -1.30 -9.27
N VAL A 26 -15.20 -2.03 -8.89
CA VAL A 26 -15.17 -3.51 -8.97
C VAL A 26 -15.94 -4.15 -7.82
N ASP A 27 -15.79 -3.59 -6.61
CA ASP A 27 -16.44 -4.07 -5.39
C ASP A 27 -16.92 -2.87 -4.56
N PRO A 28 -18.25 -2.63 -4.47
CA PRO A 28 -18.80 -1.49 -3.75
C PRO A 28 -18.47 -1.46 -2.25
N GLU A 29 -18.27 -2.63 -1.64
CA GLU A 29 -17.92 -2.74 -0.22
C GLU A 29 -16.47 -2.29 -0.01
N LEU A 30 -15.56 -2.76 -0.87
CA LEU A 30 -14.16 -2.33 -0.89
C LEU A 30 -14.05 -0.82 -1.15
N ASP A 31 -14.81 -0.29 -2.10
CA ASP A 31 -14.84 1.15 -2.40
C ASP A 31 -15.30 1.98 -1.21
N ARG A 32 -16.28 1.48 -0.45
CA ARG A 32 -16.72 2.14 0.79
C ARG A 32 -15.59 2.16 1.82
N LYS A 33 -14.90 1.05 2.05
CA LYS A 33 -13.77 0.98 2.99
C LYS A 33 -12.62 1.90 2.57
N LYS A 34 -12.26 1.91 1.28
CA LYS A 34 -11.25 2.82 0.72
C LYS A 34 -11.64 4.29 0.87
N ARG A 35 -12.92 4.65 0.66
CA ARG A 35 -13.41 6.02 0.90
C ARG A 35 -13.32 6.43 2.37
N THR A 36 -13.72 5.54 3.28
CA THR A 36 -13.57 5.78 4.72
C THR A 36 -12.09 6.04 5.04
N MET A 37 -11.17 5.21 4.55
CA MET A 37 -9.72 5.40 4.70
C MET A 37 -9.23 6.75 4.16
N ALA A 38 -9.67 7.13 2.96
CA ALA A 38 -9.27 8.40 2.35
C ALA A 38 -9.70 9.62 3.20
N SER A 39 -10.88 9.56 3.81
CA SER A 39 -11.34 10.62 4.72
C SER A 39 -10.51 10.73 6.00
N LEU A 40 -9.76 9.69 6.37
CA LEU A 40 -8.96 9.67 7.59
C LEU A 40 -7.69 10.49 7.50
N HIS A 41 -7.12 10.67 6.31
CA HIS A 41 -5.92 11.48 6.17
C HIS A 41 -6.15 12.91 6.73
N GLY A 42 -7.34 13.48 6.50
CA GLY A 42 -7.74 14.75 7.12
C GLY A 42 -7.85 14.66 8.64
N LEU A 43 -8.46 13.58 9.17
CA LEU A 43 -8.60 13.36 10.60
C LEU A 43 -7.25 13.15 11.30
N MET A 44 -6.31 12.44 10.67
CA MET A 44 -4.95 12.23 11.16
C MET A 44 -4.19 13.54 11.25
N SER A 45 -4.28 14.39 10.21
CA SER A 45 -3.67 15.73 10.24
C SER A 45 -4.26 16.61 11.33
N GLU A 46 -5.58 16.58 11.54
CA GLU A 46 -6.22 17.36 12.59
C GLU A 46 -5.87 16.84 14.00
N THR A 47 -5.84 15.52 14.17
CA THR A 47 -5.42 14.90 15.44
C THR A 47 -3.95 15.22 15.71
N ALA A 48 -3.08 15.25 14.70
CA ALA A 48 -1.67 15.64 14.87
C ALA A 48 -1.56 17.08 15.40
N LYS A 49 -2.34 18.04 14.89
CA LYS A 49 -2.33 19.42 15.42
C LYS A 49 -2.77 19.49 16.89
N VAL A 50 -3.83 18.78 17.24
CA VAL A 50 -4.34 18.73 18.62
C VAL A 50 -3.33 18.07 19.56
N GLU A 51 -2.62 17.05 19.10
CA GLU A 51 -1.57 16.41 19.88
C GLU A 51 -0.33 17.31 19.98
N LEU A 52 0.01 18.09 18.95
CA LEU A 52 1.10 19.09 19.00
C LEU A 52 0.90 20.13 20.10
N GLU A 53 -0.33 20.62 20.29
CA GLU A 53 -0.65 21.57 21.38
C GLU A 53 -0.46 20.98 22.78
N ARG A 54 -0.49 19.65 22.91
CA ARG A 54 -0.26 18.94 24.18
C ARG A 54 1.19 18.55 24.38
N LEU A 55 2.00 18.61 23.32
CA LEU A 55 3.42 18.32 23.40
C LEU A 55 4.17 19.48 24.06
N PRO A 56 5.31 19.19 24.69
CA PRO A 56 6.21 20.22 25.18
C PRO A 56 6.62 21.22 24.08
N SER A 57 6.85 22.47 24.49
CA SER A 57 7.16 23.59 23.61
C SER A 57 8.46 23.48 22.82
N PHE A 58 9.30 22.48 23.07
CA PHE A 58 10.50 22.20 22.27
C PHE A 58 10.20 21.36 21.01
N ILE A 59 8.99 20.83 20.87
CA ILE A 59 8.55 20.11 19.66
C ILE A 59 7.81 21.09 18.76
N GLU A 60 8.43 21.44 17.63
CA GLU A 60 7.86 22.37 16.66
C GLU A 60 6.92 21.68 15.67
N GLU A 61 7.18 20.41 15.37
CA GLU A 61 6.44 19.65 14.36
C GLU A 61 6.19 18.20 14.80
N CYS A 62 5.00 17.71 14.49
CA CYS A 62 4.67 16.29 14.61
C CYS A 62 3.89 15.81 13.40
N SER A 63 4.02 14.52 13.10
CA SER A 63 3.26 13.85 12.05
C SER A 63 2.67 12.56 12.58
N MET A 64 1.56 12.12 12.00
CA MET A 64 0.95 10.85 12.37
C MET A 64 1.19 9.84 11.27
N LEU A 65 1.60 8.64 11.65
CA LEU A 65 1.82 7.53 10.74
C LEU A 65 1.09 6.28 11.20
N TYR A 66 0.73 5.43 10.25
CA TYR A 66 0.22 4.10 10.53
C TYR A 66 1.32 3.08 10.26
N MET A 67 1.57 2.20 11.23
CA MET A 67 2.50 1.09 11.09
C MET A 67 1.76 -0.24 11.33
N PRO A 68 1.86 -1.22 10.41
CA PRO A 68 1.27 -2.55 10.61
C PRO A 68 1.69 -3.14 11.97
N HIS A 69 0.75 -3.78 12.66
CA HIS A 69 0.88 -4.37 14.02
C HIS A 69 1.06 -3.38 15.18
N LEU A 70 1.64 -2.21 14.94
CA LEU A 70 1.83 -1.18 15.97
C LEU A 70 0.68 -0.16 16.02
N GLY A 71 -0.08 -0.02 14.92
CA GLY A 71 -1.19 0.90 14.78
C GLY A 71 -0.73 2.32 14.42
N TYR A 72 -1.55 3.30 14.76
CA TYR A 72 -1.23 4.71 14.62
C TYR A 72 -0.19 5.14 15.65
N LEU A 73 0.75 5.95 15.19
CA LEU A 73 1.89 6.45 15.93
C LEU A 73 2.09 7.94 15.64
N LEU A 74 2.53 8.67 16.66
CA LEU A 74 2.94 10.06 16.56
C LEU A 74 4.46 10.09 16.35
N ALA A 75 4.89 10.59 15.20
CA ALA A 75 6.29 10.81 14.87
C ALA A 75 6.67 12.26 15.18
N VAL A 76 7.67 12.41 16.03
CA VAL A 76 8.23 13.69 16.46
C VAL A 76 9.69 13.73 16.04
N LYS A 77 10.16 14.89 15.55
CA LYS A 77 11.57 15.06 15.19
C LYS A 77 12.46 14.96 16.43
N ALA A 78 13.55 14.19 16.37
CA ALA A 78 14.50 14.11 17.46
C ALA A 78 15.16 15.48 17.71
N TRP A 79 15.38 15.84 18.98
CA TRP A 79 16.00 17.10 19.40
C TRP A 79 17.30 16.83 20.19
N ASP A 80 18.18 17.83 20.22
CA ASP A 80 19.45 17.72 20.94
C ASP A 80 19.24 17.61 22.45
N GLY A 81 19.83 16.57 23.06
CA GLY A 81 19.70 16.27 24.49
C GLY A 81 18.72 15.15 24.82
N MET A 82 18.02 14.58 23.83
CA MET A 82 17.13 13.45 24.06
C MET A 82 17.91 12.18 24.42
N GLY A 83 17.65 11.63 25.61
CA GLY A 83 18.12 10.30 25.99
C GLY A 83 17.41 9.20 25.19
N ALA A 84 18.07 8.05 24.99
CA ALA A 84 17.58 6.95 24.14
C ALA A 84 16.18 6.37 24.49
N ARG A 85 15.57 6.80 25.61
CA ARG A 85 14.25 6.37 26.11
C ARG A 85 13.60 7.44 26.99
N GLU A 86 13.36 8.63 26.44
CA GLU A 86 12.63 9.65 27.18
C GLU A 86 11.11 9.48 26.98
N GLU A 87 10.43 9.03 28.04
CA GLU A 87 8.98 8.96 28.10
C GLU A 87 8.42 10.35 28.40
N LEU A 88 7.65 10.89 27.45
CA LEU A 88 6.95 12.15 27.65
C LEU A 88 5.66 11.91 28.46
N PRO A 89 5.24 12.86 29.31
CA PRO A 89 4.03 12.70 30.10
C PRO A 89 2.79 12.53 29.20
N GLY A 90 2.13 11.37 29.31
CA GLY A 90 0.95 11.05 28.51
C GLY A 90 1.23 10.41 27.15
N LEU A 91 2.50 10.17 26.81
CA LEU A 91 2.92 9.48 25.59
C LEU A 91 3.77 8.25 25.94
N LYS A 92 3.40 7.12 25.36
CA LYS A 92 4.17 5.89 25.50
C LYS A 92 5.19 5.77 24.38
N PHE A 93 6.46 5.68 24.72
CA PHE A 93 7.53 5.47 23.74
C PHE A 93 7.37 4.10 23.07
N MET A 94 7.52 4.05 21.74
CA MET A 94 7.44 2.82 20.96
C MET A 94 8.81 2.46 20.39
N PHE A 95 9.38 3.33 19.55
CA PHE A 95 10.72 3.18 18.99
C PHE A 95 11.26 4.52 18.49
N GLN A 96 12.55 4.55 18.19
CA GLN A 96 13.24 5.70 17.65
C GLN A 96 14.05 5.30 16.42
N ASN A 97 13.98 6.13 15.39
CA ASN A 97 14.84 6.10 14.21
C ASN A 97 15.88 7.24 14.31
N ASN A 98 16.81 7.30 13.36
CA ASN A 98 17.89 8.32 13.38
C ASN A 98 17.37 9.77 13.44
N GLU A 99 16.18 10.04 12.89
CA GLU A 99 15.63 11.40 12.78
C GLU A 99 14.33 11.60 13.57
N PHE A 100 13.59 10.53 13.86
CA PHE A 100 12.24 10.59 14.43
C PHE A 100 12.07 9.66 15.61
N VAL A 101 11.28 10.11 16.58
CA VAL A 101 10.84 9.35 17.73
C VAL A 101 9.35 9.06 17.57
N HIS A 102 8.99 7.80 17.79
CA HIS A 102 7.63 7.32 17.61
C HIS A 102 6.98 7.04 18.96
N TYR A 103 5.90 7.75 19.21
CA TYR A 103 5.11 7.68 20.43
C TYR A 103 3.70 7.18 20.16
N LYS A 104 3.10 6.58 21.19
CA LYS A 104 1.68 6.23 21.25
C LYS A 104 0.99 7.23 22.18
N SER A 105 0.13 8.07 21.62
CA SER A 105 -0.70 8.99 22.41
C SER A 105 -2.13 8.48 22.57
N LYS A 106 -2.91 9.09 23.47
CA LYS A 106 -4.34 8.79 23.61
C LYS A 106 -5.12 9.08 22.32
N GLY A 107 -4.67 10.04 21.51
CA GLY A 107 -5.24 10.30 20.18
C GLY A 107 -5.00 9.13 19.22
N CYS A 108 -3.78 8.59 19.20
CA CYS A 108 -3.44 7.40 18.43
C CYS A 108 -4.29 6.18 18.83
N GLU A 109 -4.44 5.92 20.12
CA GLU A 109 -5.25 4.80 20.61
C GLU A 109 -6.73 4.91 20.19
N LYS A 110 -7.30 6.12 20.20
CA LYS A 110 -8.66 6.35 19.70
C LYS A 110 -8.78 6.07 18.21
N LEU A 111 -7.78 6.47 17.42
CA LEU A 111 -7.76 6.20 15.98
C LEU A 111 -7.60 4.70 15.68
N ASP A 112 -6.79 4.00 16.47
CA ASP A 112 -6.67 2.55 16.38
C ASP A 112 -8.00 1.85 16.61
N VAL A 113 -8.72 2.22 17.68
CA VAL A 113 -10.02 1.60 18.01
C VAL A 113 -11.08 1.91 16.95
N MET A 114 -11.11 3.15 16.45
CA MET A 114 -12.14 3.52 15.48
C MET A 114 -11.89 2.89 14.10
N ILE A 115 -10.62 2.80 13.66
CA ILE A 115 -10.30 2.64 12.23
C ILE A 115 -9.03 1.83 11.95
N GLY A 116 -8.29 1.41 12.98
CA GLY A 116 -7.08 0.59 12.85
C GLY A 116 -7.33 -0.72 12.10
N ASP A 117 -8.52 -1.31 12.25
CA ASP A 117 -8.90 -2.56 11.58
C ASP A 117 -9.28 -2.36 10.11
N THR A 118 -9.57 -1.12 9.68
CA THR A 118 -10.01 -0.86 8.29
C THR A 118 -8.89 -1.11 7.28
N TYR A 119 -7.63 -0.83 7.61
CA TYR A 119 -6.51 -1.05 6.68
C TYR A 119 -6.26 -2.55 6.44
N PRO A 120 -6.07 -3.38 7.48
CA PRO A 120 -5.98 -4.83 7.32
C PRO A 120 -7.18 -5.42 6.57
N GLU A 121 -8.40 -4.95 6.85
CA GLU A 121 -9.59 -5.41 6.16
C GLU A 121 -9.58 -5.11 4.65
N ILE A 122 -9.14 -3.91 4.23
CA ILE A 122 -9.00 -3.56 2.81
C ILE A 122 -8.01 -4.51 2.15
N VAL A 123 -6.83 -4.70 2.76
CA VAL A 123 -5.78 -5.59 2.21
C VAL A 123 -6.27 -7.04 2.11
N ALA A 124 -6.95 -7.53 3.14
CA ALA A 124 -7.53 -8.88 3.13
C ALA A 124 -8.60 -9.02 2.04
N HIS A 125 -9.43 -8.00 1.83
CA HIS A 125 -10.46 -8.00 0.80
C HIS A 125 -9.86 -7.97 -0.61
N GLU A 126 -8.83 -7.14 -0.84
CA GLU A 126 -8.07 -7.13 -2.10
C GLU A 126 -7.40 -8.47 -2.36
N THR A 127 -6.81 -9.09 -1.33
CA THR A 127 -6.23 -10.44 -1.41
C THR A 127 -7.28 -11.48 -1.80
N ARG A 128 -8.49 -11.41 -1.23
CA ARG A 128 -9.58 -12.31 -1.60
C ARG A 128 -9.99 -12.15 -3.07
N ILE A 129 -10.03 -10.92 -3.59
CA ILE A 129 -10.30 -10.66 -5.01
C ILE A 129 -9.17 -11.21 -5.88
N MET A 130 -7.92 -11.00 -5.49
CA MET A 130 -6.76 -11.58 -6.17
C MET A 130 -6.85 -13.10 -6.23
N MET A 131 -7.13 -13.78 -5.11
CA MET A 131 -7.25 -15.25 -5.09
C MET A 131 -8.35 -15.75 -6.03
N ARG A 132 -9.50 -15.07 -6.08
CA ARG A 132 -10.58 -15.40 -7.03
C ARG A 132 -10.15 -15.20 -8.48
N LEU A 133 -9.43 -14.11 -8.77
CA LEU A 133 -8.90 -13.86 -10.11
C LEU A 133 -7.90 -14.97 -10.50
N THR A 134 -6.99 -15.34 -9.61
CA THR A 134 -6.02 -16.41 -9.84
C THR A 134 -6.69 -17.75 -10.10
N ALA A 135 -7.76 -18.09 -9.37
CA ALA A 135 -8.53 -19.31 -9.61
C ALA A 135 -9.10 -19.36 -11.03
N VAL A 136 -9.74 -18.28 -11.49
CA VAL A 136 -10.26 -18.18 -12.87
C VAL A 136 -9.15 -18.25 -13.91
N LEU A 137 -7.99 -17.65 -13.65
CA LEU A 137 -6.85 -17.74 -14.55
C LEU A 137 -6.31 -19.18 -14.66
N LEU A 138 -6.28 -19.92 -13.55
CA LEU A 138 -5.82 -21.31 -13.51
C LEU A 138 -6.77 -22.25 -14.28
N GLU A 139 -8.08 -22.01 -14.24
CA GLU A 139 -9.06 -22.78 -15.04
C GLU A 139 -8.79 -22.68 -16.55
N HIS A 140 -8.24 -21.56 -17.01
CA HIS A 140 -7.92 -21.32 -18.42
C HIS A 140 -6.43 -21.46 -18.74
N LEU A 141 -5.64 -22.02 -17.82
CA LEU A 141 -4.18 -22.08 -17.94
C LEU A 141 -3.73 -22.81 -19.21
N HIS A 142 -4.36 -23.94 -19.54
CA HIS A 142 -4.00 -24.71 -20.73
C HIS A 142 -4.25 -23.93 -22.03
N THR A 143 -5.36 -23.22 -22.12
CA THR A 143 -5.68 -22.37 -23.28
C THR A 143 -4.69 -21.21 -23.38
N LEU A 144 -4.33 -20.59 -22.26
CA LEU A 144 -3.31 -19.54 -22.22
C LEU A 144 -1.94 -20.05 -22.67
N ALA A 145 -1.51 -21.21 -22.16
CA ALA A 145 -0.23 -21.82 -22.53
C ALA A 145 -0.16 -22.07 -24.03
N SER A 146 -1.21 -22.65 -24.61
CA SER A 146 -1.28 -22.87 -26.06
C SER A 146 -1.22 -21.56 -26.86
N VAL A 147 -1.85 -20.48 -26.40
CA VAL A 147 -1.75 -19.17 -27.06
C VAL A 147 -0.33 -18.62 -26.97
N ILE A 148 0.32 -18.74 -25.81
CA ILE A 148 1.70 -18.30 -25.61
C ILE A 148 2.66 -19.10 -26.51
N ASP A 149 2.51 -20.41 -26.60
CA ASP A 149 3.33 -21.27 -27.46
C ASP A 149 3.19 -20.87 -28.94
N ASN A 150 1.98 -20.59 -29.39
CA ASN A 150 1.74 -20.11 -30.75
C ASN A 150 2.37 -18.72 -30.99
N CYS A 151 2.24 -17.80 -30.05
CA CYS A 151 2.90 -16.49 -30.13
C CYS A 151 4.43 -16.63 -30.16
N ALA A 152 5.00 -17.52 -29.34
CA ALA A 152 6.44 -17.79 -29.32
C ALA A 152 6.93 -18.41 -30.64
N MET A 153 6.14 -19.30 -31.25
CA MET A 153 6.47 -19.87 -32.56
C MET A 153 6.45 -18.80 -33.66
N LEU A 154 5.49 -17.88 -33.62
CA LEU A 154 5.42 -16.76 -34.55
C LEU A 154 6.63 -15.82 -34.39
N ASP A 155 6.95 -15.43 -33.15
CA ASP A 155 8.08 -14.55 -32.84
C ASP A 155 9.43 -15.19 -33.25
N TRP A 156 9.59 -16.50 -33.01
CA TRP A 156 10.72 -17.27 -33.52
C TRP A 156 10.83 -17.21 -35.03
N SER A 157 9.70 -17.41 -35.74
CA SER A 157 9.71 -17.40 -37.20
C SER A 157 10.10 -16.03 -37.76
N ASP A 158 9.58 -14.94 -37.19
CA ASP A 158 9.94 -13.56 -37.57
C ASP A 158 11.42 -13.26 -37.31
N SER A 159 11.98 -13.72 -36.19
CA SER A 159 13.40 -13.59 -35.88
C SER A 159 14.30 -14.34 -36.88
N VAL A 160 13.89 -15.52 -37.34
CA VAL A 160 14.64 -16.30 -38.33
C VAL A 160 14.56 -15.65 -39.72
N PHE A 161 13.37 -15.19 -40.14
CA PHE A 161 13.19 -14.53 -41.43
C PHE A 161 13.92 -13.19 -41.53
N SER A 162 13.93 -12.39 -40.46
CA SER A 162 14.69 -11.14 -40.40
C SER A 162 16.21 -11.37 -40.49
N SER A 163 16.72 -12.40 -39.80
CA SER A 163 18.13 -12.82 -39.88
C SER A 163 18.53 -13.28 -41.29
N HIS A 164 17.66 -14.04 -41.97
CA HIS A 164 17.91 -14.46 -43.36
C HIS A 164 17.84 -13.30 -44.38
N ARG A 165 17.04 -12.26 -44.14
CA ARG A 165 17.05 -11.05 -44.98
C ARG A 165 18.35 -10.24 -44.83
N GLN A 166 18.88 -10.12 -43.62
CA GLN A 166 20.15 -9.42 -43.38
C GLN A 166 21.33 -10.11 -44.06
N LEU A 167 21.38 -11.45 -44.05
CA LEU A 167 22.40 -12.25 -44.73
C LEU A 167 22.32 -12.21 -46.27
N ARG A 168 21.18 -11.81 -46.85
CA ARG A 168 20.99 -11.69 -48.31
C ARG A 168 21.19 -10.27 -48.84
N ALA A 169 21.30 -9.28 -47.95
CA ALA A 169 21.45 -7.87 -48.30
C ALA A 169 22.89 -7.32 -48.09
N GLY A 170 23.81 -8.15 -47.58
CA GLY A 170 25.26 -7.90 -47.55
C GLY A 170 25.98 -8.81 -48.53
#